data_AF-A0A7C5RCL4-F1
#
_entry.id   AF-A0A7C5RCL4-F1
#
_cell.length_a   1.000
_cell.length_b   1.000
_cell.length_c   1.000
_cell.angle_alpha   90.00
_cell.angle_beta   90.00
_cell.angle_gamma   90.00
#
_symmetry.space_group_name_H-M   'P 1'
#
loop_
_entity.id
_entity.type
_entity.pdbx_description
1 polymer ?
#
loop_
_entity_poly.entity_id
_entity_poly.type
_entity_poly.pdbx_seq_one_letter_code
_entity_poly.pdbx_strand_id
1 'polypeptide(L)'
;MRRSRYVAPPLLALALLLLFLLMPMWEAGSGQLLEIEQLISVPGTGEPNRVTVRVVVLHSVDWGPPRRARFAEAVVMVGSEVRRVSFNGEAVFQVRVGNHTVSVYWADGRFPAFRTSVQVQQDTEVTVQFTELRVRPQAIEVVADRQMGRSLVTVTAVAPVSGDFYVATPVIRYVDWEGEVLVHPFMTRADLVSVMPYSLDRSRLAASADEETGLGDAAIDAQSNVIRIETTVQDVIAAVLEGSYVPVLVMNHTVRAVAR
;
A
#
# COMPACT_ATOMS: atom_id res chain seq x y z
N MET A 1 39.04 65.79 16.67
CA MET A 1 39.47 64.93 15.55
C MET A 1 38.24 64.35 14.86
N ARG A 2 37.98 64.79 13.62
CA ARG A 2 36.94 64.24 12.74
C ARG A 2 37.40 62.88 12.20
N ARG A 3 36.52 61.88 12.15
CA ARG A 3 36.63 60.78 11.17
C ARG A 3 35.32 60.66 10.40
N SER A 4 35.52 60.61 9.10
CA SER A 4 34.60 60.71 7.99
C SER A 4 33.60 59.57 7.95
N ARG A 5 32.31 59.89 7.88
CA ARG A 5 31.31 58.99 7.30
C ARG A 5 31.59 58.93 5.81
N TYR A 6 32.06 57.77 5.33
CA TYR A 6 32.20 57.48 3.92
C TYR A 6 30.80 57.50 3.29
N VAL A 7 30.55 58.55 2.51
CA VAL A 7 29.46 58.60 1.54
C VAL A 7 30.08 58.24 0.20
N ALA A 8 29.82 57.03 -0.27
CA ALA A 8 29.93 56.64 -1.67
C ALA A 8 29.29 55.25 -1.84
N PRO A 9 28.72 54.92 -3.01
CA PRO A 9 28.18 55.84 -4.00
C PRO A 9 26.87 55.34 -4.66
N PRO A 10 26.05 56.25 -5.21
CA PRO A 10 24.89 55.91 -6.05
C PRO A 10 25.22 55.03 -7.27
N LEU A 11 26.51 54.85 -7.60
CA LEU A 11 27.00 53.96 -8.65
C LEU A 11 26.79 52.47 -8.33
N LEU A 12 26.81 52.06 -7.06
CA LEU A 12 26.57 50.64 -6.72
C LEU A 12 25.08 50.28 -6.90
N ALA A 13 24.19 51.21 -6.54
CA ALA A 13 22.76 51.09 -6.80
C ALA A 13 22.46 51.12 -8.30
N LEU A 14 23.15 51.98 -9.07
CA LEU A 14 23.02 52.02 -10.53
C LEU A 14 23.53 50.74 -11.19
N ALA A 15 24.65 50.18 -10.70
CA ALA A 15 25.19 48.92 -11.20
C ALA A 15 24.25 47.74 -10.94
N LEU A 16 23.60 47.68 -9.77
CA LEU A 16 22.60 46.67 -9.45
C LEU A 16 21.34 46.80 -10.32
N LEU A 17 20.90 48.02 -10.61
CA LEU A 17 19.74 48.27 -11.47
C LEU A 17 20.01 47.89 -12.94
N LEU A 18 21.22 48.18 -13.43
CA LEU A 18 21.66 47.74 -14.77
C LEU A 18 21.79 46.22 -14.86
N LEU A 19 22.23 45.55 -13.79
CA LEU A 19 22.31 44.10 -13.74
C LEU A 19 20.91 43.45 -13.77
N PHE A 20 19.90 44.10 -13.20
CA PHE A 20 18.50 43.65 -13.27
C PHE A 20 17.89 43.85 -14.67
N LEU A 21 18.28 44.91 -15.39
CA LEU A 21 17.83 45.20 -16.75
C LEU A 21 18.54 44.36 -17.83
N LEU A 22 19.76 43.89 -17.54
CA LEU A 22 20.56 43.06 -18.45
C LEU A 22 20.42 41.56 -18.20
N MET A 23 19.62 41.14 -17.22
CA MET A 23 19.24 39.73 -17.14
C MET A 23 18.39 39.40 -18.36
N PRO A 24 18.77 38.39 -19.17
CA PRO A 24 17.88 37.90 -20.20
C PRO A 24 16.60 37.48 -19.49
N MET A 25 15.48 38.10 -19.86
CA MET A 25 14.17 37.59 -19.50
C MET A 25 14.20 36.13 -19.91
N TRP A 26 14.34 35.23 -18.93
CA TRP A 26 14.06 33.83 -19.15
C TRP A 26 12.64 33.85 -19.68
N GLU A 27 12.51 33.51 -20.96
CA GLU A 27 11.25 33.17 -21.56
C GLU A 27 10.53 32.34 -20.52
N ALA A 28 9.39 32.83 -20.05
CA ALA A 28 8.41 31.99 -19.41
C ALA A 28 8.17 30.90 -20.45
N GLY A 29 8.89 29.79 -20.29
CA GLY A 29 8.85 28.66 -21.21
C GLY A 29 7.39 28.40 -21.42
N SER A 30 6.96 28.43 -22.68
CA SER A 30 5.56 28.36 -23.07
C SER A 30 4.90 27.28 -22.24
N GLY A 31 4.23 27.70 -21.17
CA GLY A 31 3.30 26.88 -20.47
C GLY A 31 2.27 26.65 -21.54
N GLN A 32 2.37 25.52 -22.25
CA GLN A 32 1.21 24.87 -22.79
C GLN A 32 0.29 24.74 -21.57
N LEU A 33 -0.55 25.75 -21.39
CA LEU A 33 -1.91 25.53 -21.00
C LEU A 33 -2.35 24.38 -21.90
N LEU A 34 -2.27 23.16 -21.36
CA LEU A 34 -3.21 22.14 -21.73
C LEU A 34 -4.56 22.77 -21.40
N GLU A 35 -5.07 23.53 -22.37
CA GLU A 35 -6.48 23.71 -22.59
C GLU A 35 -6.98 22.28 -22.68
N ILE A 36 -7.36 21.72 -21.53
CA ILE A 36 -8.30 20.62 -21.50
C ILE A 36 -9.48 21.26 -22.19
N GLU A 37 -9.63 21.00 -23.49
CA GLU A 37 -10.90 21.13 -24.18
C GLU A 37 -11.85 20.29 -23.33
N GLN A 38 -12.50 20.97 -22.40
CA GLN A 38 -13.67 20.49 -21.73
C GLN A 38 -14.67 20.41 -22.87
N LEU A 39 -14.69 19.25 -23.52
CA LEU A 39 -15.70 18.85 -24.48
C LEU A 39 -17.03 18.98 -23.74
N ILE A 40 -17.62 20.16 -23.84
CA ILE A 40 -19.02 20.40 -23.60
C ILE A 40 -19.70 19.39 -24.50
N SER A 41 -20.31 18.38 -23.88
CA SER A 41 -21.02 17.32 -24.58
C SER A 41 -22.09 17.99 -25.43
N VAL A 42 -21.87 17.97 -26.74
CA VAL A 42 -22.90 18.33 -27.72
C VAL A 42 -24.07 17.36 -27.49
N PRO A 43 -25.26 17.84 -27.10
CA PRO A 43 -26.41 16.98 -26.96
C PRO A 43 -26.91 16.66 -28.35
N GLY A 44 -26.61 15.46 -28.87
CA GLY A 44 -27.06 15.12 -30.22
C GLY A 44 -26.43 13.91 -30.91
N THR A 45 -25.59 13.10 -30.28
CA THR A 45 -25.13 11.82 -30.85
C THR A 45 -25.21 10.75 -29.77
N GLY A 46 -26.02 9.71 -30.00
CA GLY A 46 -26.42 8.70 -29.00
C GLY A 46 -25.31 8.32 -28.04
N GLU A 47 -25.60 8.40 -26.74
CA GLU A 47 -24.62 8.06 -25.71
C GLU A 47 -24.03 6.67 -26.02
N PRO A 48 -22.68 6.54 -26.06
CA PRO A 48 -22.07 5.23 -26.23
C PRO A 48 -22.57 4.35 -25.10
N ASN A 49 -23.09 3.14 -25.42
CA ASN A 49 -23.70 2.20 -24.48
C ASN A 49 -22.91 2.14 -23.15
N ARG A 50 -23.34 2.95 -22.16
CA ARG A 50 -22.71 3.06 -20.86
C ARG A 50 -23.41 2.09 -19.92
N VAL A 51 -22.59 1.42 -19.12
CA VAL A 51 -23.01 0.42 -18.17
C VAL A 51 -22.45 0.78 -16.80
N THR A 52 -23.21 0.43 -15.78
CA THR A 52 -22.88 0.74 -14.41
C THR A 52 -21.90 -0.30 -13.88
N VAL A 53 -20.76 0.14 -13.38
CA VAL A 53 -19.86 -0.70 -12.59
C VAL A 53 -19.95 -0.28 -11.13
N ARG A 54 -20.41 -1.18 -10.28
CA ARG A 54 -20.44 -1.00 -8.83
C ARG A 54 -19.30 -1.80 -8.22
N VAL A 55 -18.40 -1.14 -7.52
CA VAL A 55 -17.31 -1.80 -6.79
C VAL A 55 -17.64 -1.77 -5.30
N VAL A 56 -17.85 -2.94 -4.71
CA VAL A 56 -18.10 -3.13 -3.27
C VAL A 56 -16.78 -3.52 -2.62
N VAL A 57 -16.39 -2.81 -1.58
CA VAL A 57 -15.11 -3.04 -0.88
C VAL A 57 -15.38 -3.63 0.49
N LEU A 58 -14.84 -4.82 0.75
CA LEU A 58 -15.03 -5.58 1.96
C LEU A 58 -13.72 -5.78 2.72
N HIS A 59 -13.84 -5.85 4.04
CA HIS A 59 -12.75 -6.15 4.96
C HIS A 59 -13.19 -7.22 5.96
N SER A 60 -12.35 -8.21 6.22
CA SER A 60 -12.58 -9.25 7.23
C SER A 60 -11.32 -9.55 8.01
N VAL A 61 -11.49 -10.04 9.23
CA VAL A 61 -10.41 -10.45 10.12
C VAL A 61 -10.64 -11.90 10.51
N ASP A 62 -9.61 -12.74 10.42
CA ASP A 62 -9.62 -14.15 10.83
C ASP A 62 -10.77 -14.96 10.20
N TRP A 63 -11.06 -14.71 8.92
CA TRP A 63 -12.20 -15.28 8.18
C TRP A 63 -13.58 -15.03 8.82
N GLY A 64 -13.67 -14.05 9.72
CA GLY A 64 -14.92 -13.58 10.29
C GLY A 64 -15.83 -12.90 9.25
N PRO A 65 -17.06 -12.52 9.65
CA PRO A 65 -18.02 -11.90 8.75
C PRO A 65 -17.43 -10.62 8.11
N PRO A 66 -17.43 -10.50 6.78
CA PRO A 66 -16.87 -9.33 6.12
C PRO A 66 -17.71 -8.10 6.41
N ARG A 67 -17.05 -7.02 6.80
CA ARG A 67 -17.64 -5.68 6.90
C ARG A 67 -17.39 -4.91 5.62
N ARG A 68 -18.30 -4.00 5.30
CA ARG A 68 -18.05 -3.02 4.24
C ARG A 68 -17.03 -1.97 4.69
N ALA A 69 -16.25 -1.46 3.74
CA ALA A 69 -15.39 -0.31 3.98
C ALA A 69 -16.24 0.90 4.40
N ARG A 70 -15.77 1.66 5.40
CA ARG A 70 -16.41 2.89 5.86
C ARG A 70 -16.20 3.99 4.83
N PHE A 71 -16.99 5.06 4.94
CA PHE A 71 -16.86 6.22 4.07
C PHE A 71 -15.41 6.72 3.99
N ALA A 72 -14.90 6.86 2.77
CA ALA A 72 -13.53 7.29 2.46
C ALA A 72 -12.39 6.41 3.02
N GLU A 73 -12.69 5.22 3.56
CA GLU A 73 -11.67 4.27 4.03
C GLU A 73 -10.91 3.63 2.86
N ALA A 74 -11.55 3.54 1.70
CA ALA A 74 -10.95 3.04 0.47
C ALA A 74 -11.20 3.98 -0.73
N VAL A 75 -10.27 3.94 -1.67
CA VAL A 75 -10.30 4.62 -2.96
C VAL A 75 -10.35 3.55 -4.05
N VAL A 76 -11.29 3.70 -4.97
CA VAL A 76 -11.48 2.81 -6.11
C VAL A 76 -11.17 3.57 -7.39
N MET A 77 -10.46 2.93 -8.30
CA MET A 77 -10.23 3.42 -9.65
C MET A 77 -10.78 2.42 -10.66
N VAL A 78 -11.48 2.92 -11.68
CA VAL A 78 -11.93 2.13 -12.82
C VAL A 78 -11.54 2.87 -14.09
N GLY A 79 -10.58 2.33 -14.83
CA GLY A 79 -9.93 3.05 -15.93
C GLY A 79 -9.22 4.31 -15.43
N SER A 80 -9.63 5.49 -15.91
CA SER A 80 -9.11 6.79 -15.47
C SER A 80 -9.97 7.46 -14.38
N GLU A 81 -11.15 6.93 -14.07
CA GLU A 81 -12.03 7.50 -13.05
C GLU A 81 -11.63 7.03 -11.65
N VAL A 82 -11.57 7.96 -10.70
CA VAL A 82 -11.23 7.71 -9.29
C VAL A 82 -12.37 8.16 -8.40
N ARG A 83 -12.79 7.30 -7.47
CA ARG A 83 -13.84 7.61 -6.48
C ARG A 83 -13.48 7.04 -5.11
N ARG A 84 -13.85 7.77 -4.06
CA ARG A 84 -13.86 7.22 -2.69
C ARG A 84 -15.09 6.36 -2.49
N VAL A 85 -14.99 5.32 -1.66
CA VAL A 85 -16.16 4.53 -1.28
C VAL A 85 -17.16 5.37 -0.49
N SER A 86 -18.44 5.15 -0.77
CA SER A 86 -19.56 5.82 -0.11
C SER A 86 -19.79 5.28 1.31
N PHE A 87 -20.82 5.81 2.00
CA PHE A 87 -21.25 5.30 3.31
C PHE A 87 -21.70 3.83 3.28
N ASN A 88 -22.10 3.33 2.09
CA ASN A 88 -22.47 1.94 1.87
C ASN A 88 -21.25 1.06 1.52
N GLY A 89 -20.02 1.58 1.59
CA GLY A 89 -18.79 0.86 1.22
C GLY A 89 -18.71 0.48 -0.25
N GLU A 90 -19.33 1.27 -1.12
CA GLU A 90 -19.37 1.04 -2.56
C GLU A 90 -18.96 2.29 -3.35
N ALA A 91 -18.36 2.08 -4.52
CA ALA A 91 -18.06 3.12 -5.49
C ALA A 91 -18.72 2.75 -6.83
N VAL A 92 -19.48 3.69 -7.40
CA VAL A 92 -20.27 3.45 -8.62
C VAL A 92 -19.72 4.30 -9.76
N PHE A 93 -19.53 3.67 -10.92
CA PHE A 93 -18.93 4.25 -12.12
C PHE A 93 -19.83 4.01 -13.33
N GLN A 94 -19.75 4.90 -14.33
CA GLN A 94 -20.46 4.78 -15.61
C GLN A 94 -19.44 4.64 -16.74
N VAL A 95 -19.19 3.40 -17.15
CA VAL A 95 -18.12 3.06 -18.10
C VAL A 95 -18.70 2.55 -19.42
N ARG A 96 -17.89 2.60 -20.49
CA ARG A 96 -18.25 1.95 -21.76
C ARG A 96 -18.11 0.44 -21.64
N VAL A 97 -18.86 -0.32 -22.43
CA VAL A 97 -18.61 -1.76 -22.60
C VAL A 97 -17.16 -2.01 -23.07
N GLY A 98 -16.47 -2.98 -22.45
CA GLY A 98 -15.08 -3.29 -22.74
C GLY A 98 -14.31 -3.82 -21.54
N ASN A 99 -12.99 -3.97 -21.71
CA ASN A 99 -12.10 -4.37 -20.62
C ASN A 99 -11.68 -3.14 -19.81
N HIS A 100 -11.85 -3.20 -18.49
CA HIS A 100 -11.46 -2.13 -17.57
C HIS A 100 -10.53 -2.65 -16.49
N THR A 101 -9.48 -1.89 -16.19
CA THR A 101 -8.72 -2.13 -14.96
C THR A 101 -9.49 -1.57 -13.78
N VAL A 102 -9.76 -2.42 -12.79
CA VAL A 102 -10.28 -2.04 -11.48
C VAL A 102 -9.13 -2.08 -10.49
N SER A 103 -8.96 -1.01 -9.72
CA SER A 103 -7.95 -0.93 -8.66
C SER A 103 -8.57 -0.42 -7.36
N VAL A 104 -8.16 -0.97 -6.22
CA VAL A 104 -8.65 -0.59 -4.90
C VAL A 104 -7.47 -0.35 -3.96
N TYR A 105 -7.49 0.79 -3.29
CA TYR A 105 -6.47 1.25 -2.36
C TYR A 105 -7.12 1.58 -1.02
N TRP A 106 -6.48 1.19 0.08
CA TRP A 106 -6.86 1.68 1.40
C TRP A 106 -6.29 3.08 1.62
N ALA A 107 -7.08 3.98 2.19
CA ALA A 107 -6.68 5.38 2.37
C ALA A 107 -5.53 5.56 3.37
N ASP A 108 -5.35 4.61 4.29
CA ASP A 108 -4.24 4.60 5.26
C ASP A 108 -2.94 4.01 4.69
N GLY A 109 -2.96 3.50 3.45
CA GLY A 109 -1.79 2.91 2.79
C GLY A 109 -1.31 1.60 3.39
N ARG A 110 -2.07 1.00 4.32
CA ARG A 110 -1.67 -0.23 5.02
C ARG A 110 -1.71 -1.45 4.11
N PHE A 111 -2.71 -1.51 3.24
CA PHE A 111 -2.87 -2.61 2.29
C PHE A 111 -2.22 -2.28 0.95
N PRO A 112 -1.60 -3.26 0.29
CA PRO A 112 -1.17 -3.14 -1.09
C PRO A 112 -2.36 -2.85 -1.99
N ALA A 113 -2.09 -2.19 -3.11
CA ALA A 113 -3.11 -1.94 -4.10
C ALA A 113 -3.62 -3.26 -4.69
N PHE A 114 -4.92 -3.50 -4.59
CA PHE A 114 -5.55 -4.54 -5.39
C PHE A 114 -5.71 -4.03 -6.83
N ARG A 115 -5.39 -4.86 -7.82
CA ARG A 115 -5.58 -4.55 -9.25
C ARG A 115 -6.02 -5.78 -10.02
N THR A 116 -7.08 -5.64 -10.81
CA THR A 116 -7.57 -6.70 -11.71
C THR A 116 -8.15 -6.11 -13.00
N SER A 117 -8.27 -6.93 -14.03
CA SER A 117 -8.94 -6.57 -15.29
C SER A 117 -10.32 -7.21 -15.33
N VAL A 118 -11.36 -6.41 -15.60
CA VAL A 118 -12.75 -6.84 -15.64
C VAL A 118 -13.33 -6.56 -17.01
N GLN A 119 -13.84 -7.61 -17.66
CA GLN A 119 -14.60 -7.47 -18.90
C GLN A 119 -16.04 -7.07 -18.57
N VAL A 120 -16.44 -5.86 -18.95
CA VAL A 120 -17.75 -5.29 -18.67
C VAL A 120 -18.59 -5.31 -19.94
N GLN A 121 -19.69 -6.06 -19.94
CA GLN A 121 -20.64 -6.17 -21.07
C GLN A 121 -22.04 -5.62 -20.75
N GLN A 122 -22.37 -5.56 -19.47
CA GLN A 122 -23.63 -5.08 -18.91
C GLN A 122 -23.36 -4.48 -17.52
N ASP A 123 -24.40 -4.02 -16.83
CA ASP A 123 -24.26 -3.56 -15.44
C ASP A 123 -23.60 -4.67 -14.60
N THR A 124 -22.54 -4.32 -13.88
CA THR A 124 -21.62 -5.27 -13.25
C THR A 124 -21.31 -4.83 -11.82
N GLU A 125 -21.35 -5.79 -10.90
CA GLU A 125 -20.87 -5.64 -9.54
C GLU A 125 -19.53 -6.37 -9.37
N VAL A 126 -18.53 -5.66 -8.89
CA VAL A 126 -17.22 -6.19 -8.53
C VAL A 126 -17.10 -6.11 -7.02
N THR A 127 -16.98 -7.24 -6.36
CA THR A 127 -16.69 -7.27 -4.91
C THR A 127 -15.21 -7.52 -4.72
N VAL A 128 -14.52 -6.63 -4.02
CA VAL A 128 -13.12 -6.79 -3.64
C VAL A 128 -13.04 -6.98 -2.13
N GLN A 129 -12.45 -8.07 -1.68
CA GLN A 129 -12.35 -8.43 -0.27
C GLN A 129 -10.91 -8.51 0.19
N PHE A 130 -10.62 -7.80 1.28
CA PHE A 130 -9.35 -7.83 2.00
C PHE A 130 -9.55 -8.62 3.29
N THR A 131 -8.81 -9.71 3.45
CA THR A 131 -8.89 -10.57 4.63
C THR A 131 -7.56 -10.55 5.36
N GLU A 132 -7.51 -9.91 6.54
CA GLU A 132 -6.39 -10.00 7.47
C GLU A 132 -6.52 -11.27 8.33
N LEU A 133 -5.44 -12.01 8.51
CA LEU A 133 -5.36 -13.24 9.32
C LEU A 133 -4.25 -13.10 10.36
N ARG A 134 -4.52 -13.55 11.58
CA ARG A 134 -3.53 -13.73 12.64
C ARG A 134 -2.98 -15.15 12.58
N VAL A 135 -1.83 -15.32 11.94
CA VAL A 135 -1.19 -16.64 11.82
C VAL A 135 -0.32 -16.89 13.05
N ARG A 136 -0.60 -17.98 13.77
CA ARG A 136 0.22 -18.39 14.91
C ARG A 136 1.61 -18.83 14.42
N PRO A 137 2.70 -18.32 15.01
CA PRO A 137 4.05 -18.77 14.66
C PRO A 137 4.26 -20.22 15.06
N GLN A 138 5.00 -20.95 14.22
CA GLN A 138 5.51 -22.29 14.56
C GLN A 138 6.77 -22.20 15.42
N ALA A 139 7.62 -21.20 15.16
CA ALA A 139 8.84 -20.94 15.92
C ALA A 139 9.11 -19.43 15.99
N ILE A 140 9.65 -19.01 17.13
CA ILE A 140 10.16 -17.65 17.36
C ILE A 140 11.55 -17.81 17.99
N GLU A 141 12.58 -17.40 17.25
CA GLU A 141 13.96 -17.40 17.71
C GLU A 141 14.35 -15.98 18.10
N VAL A 142 14.95 -15.81 19.27
CA VAL A 142 15.35 -14.52 19.80
C VAL A 142 16.84 -14.52 20.08
N VAL A 143 17.56 -13.59 19.44
CA VAL A 143 18.95 -13.29 19.72
C VAL A 143 19.00 -11.94 20.43
N ALA A 144 19.22 -11.98 21.74
CA ALA A 144 19.30 -10.79 22.59
C ALA A 144 20.72 -10.18 22.54
N ASP A 145 20.82 -8.93 22.07
CA ASP A 145 22.04 -8.14 22.11
C ASP A 145 21.96 -7.15 23.28
N ARG A 146 22.48 -7.58 24.43
CA ARG A 146 22.52 -6.77 25.65
C ARG A 146 23.46 -5.57 25.55
N GLN A 147 24.44 -5.60 24.65
CA GLN A 147 25.35 -4.46 24.47
C GLN A 147 24.65 -3.33 23.72
N MET A 148 23.80 -3.68 22.75
CA MET A 148 23.04 -2.71 21.95
C MET A 148 21.62 -2.46 22.47
N GLY A 149 21.20 -3.11 23.56
CA GLY A 149 19.88 -2.91 24.16
C GLY A 149 18.72 -3.35 23.26
N ARG A 150 18.92 -4.35 22.39
CA ARG A 150 17.94 -4.76 21.38
C ARG A 150 17.91 -6.27 21.19
N SER A 151 16.87 -6.76 20.54
CA SER A 151 16.72 -8.17 20.18
C SER A 151 16.47 -8.33 18.69
N LEU A 152 17.21 -9.24 18.05
CA LEU A 152 16.89 -9.75 16.73
C LEU A 152 15.93 -10.92 16.89
N VAL A 153 14.79 -10.87 16.22
CA VAL A 153 13.75 -11.91 16.30
C VAL A 153 13.49 -12.48 14.92
N THR A 154 13.63 -13.80 14.79
CA THR A 154 13.22 -14.55 13.60
C THR A 154 11.93 -15.29 13.90
N VAL A 155 10.90 -15.02 13.10
CA VAL A 155 9.58 -15.65 13.22
C VAL A 155 9.34 -16.55 12.02
N THR A 156 9.01 -17.81 12.29
CA THR A 156 8.62 -18.80 11.27
C THR A 156 7.16 -19.19 11.47
N ALA A 157 6.37 -19.15 10.40
CA ALA A 157 4.95 -19.48 10.40
C ALA A 157 4.55 -20.18 9.09
N VAL A 158 3.36 -20.78 9.05
CA VAL A 158 2.80 -21.34 7.81
C VAL A 158 1.45 -20.67 7.54
N ALA A 159 1.34 -20.00 6.40
CA ALA A 159 0.12 -19.36 5.96
C ALA A 159 -0.97 -20.42 5.71
N PRO A 160 -2.17 -20.28 6.26
CA PRO A 160 -3.26 -21.25 6.10
C PRO A 160 -4.03 -21.03 4.78
N VAL A 161 -3.35 -20.59 3.73
CA VAL A 161 -3.95 -20.16 2.46
C VAL A 161 -3.10 -20.65 1.29
N SER A 162 -3.73 -21.03 0.19
CA SER A 162 -3.02 -21.36 -1.05
C SER A 162 -2.96 -20.14 -1.98
N GLY A 163 -1.86 -19.98 -2.70
CA GLY A 163 -1.66 -18.88 -3.66
C GLY A 163 -0.98 -17.65 -3.07
N ASP A 164 -1.13 -16.51 -3.74
CA ASP A 164 -0.46 -15.26 -3.36
C ASP A 164 -1.07 -14.67 -2.08
N PHE A 165 -0.22 -14.36 -1.12
CA PHE A 165 -0.57 -13.65 0.10
C PHE A 165 0.50 -12.61 0.44
N TYR A 166 0.12 -11.66 1.29
CA TYR A 166 1.00 -10.61 1.74
C TYR A 166 1.23 -10.75 3.24
N VAL A 167 2.41 -10.39 3.70
CA VAL A 167 2.81 -10.46 5.11
C VAL A 167 3.23 -9.09 5.59
N ALA A 168 2.90 -8.77 6.84
CA ALA A 168 3.41 -7.58 7.51
C ALA A 168 4.38 -7.98 8.63
N THR A 169 4.99 -6.98 9.27
CA THR A 169 5.85 -7.20 10.44
C THR A 169 5.11 -8.01 11.51
N PRO A 170 5.71 -9.10 12.03
CA PRO A 170 5.11 -9.90 13.10
C PRO A 170 4.80 -9.07 14.34
N VAL A 171 3.68 -9.38 14.99
CA VAL A 171 3.33 -8.86 16.30
C VAL A 171 3.88 -9.81 17.36
N ILE A 172 4.86 -9.34 18.12
CA ILE A 172 5.55 -10.07 19.17
C ILE A 172 5.11 -9.48 20.51
N ARG A 173 4.48 -10.30 21.34
CA ARG A 173 4.21 -9.99 22.75
C ARG A 173 5.34 -10.58 23.58
N TYR A 174 5.93 -9.82 24.48
CA TYR A 174 7.10 -10.28 25.22
C TYR A 174 7.22 -9.63 26.59
N VAL A 175 8.06 -10.22 27.43
CA VAL A 175 8.57 -9.65 28.67
C VAL A 175 9.99 -9.20 28.41
N ASP A 176 10.30 -7.96 28.72
CA ASP A 176 11.66 -7.44 28.61
C ASP A 176 12.56 -7.93 29.77
N TRP A 177 13.81 -7.48 29.80
CA TRP A 177 14.77 -7.84 30.84
C TRP A 177 14.46 -7.22 32.22
N GLU A 178 13.61 -6.18 32.28
CA GLU A 178 13.17 -5.52 33.50
C GLU A 178 11.89 -6.16 34.09
N GLY A 179 11.22 -7.02 33.33
CA GLY A 179 10.00 -7.71 33.72
C GLY A 179 8.72 -7.03 33.22
N GLU A 180 8.81 -6.02 32.36
CA GLU A 180 7.67 -5.33 31.78
C GLU A 180 7.08 -6.09 30.59
N VAL A 181 5.76 -6.09 30.47
CA VAL A 181 5.05 -6.72 29.36
C VAL A 181 4.85 -5.71 28.23
N LEU A 182 5.48 -5.98 27.09
CA LEU A 182 5.52 -5.08 25.94
C LEU A 182 5.07 -5.79 24.64
N VAL A 183 4.85 -4.98 23.59
CA VAL A 183 4.41 -5.47 22.27
C VAL A 183 5.19 -4.75 21.16
N HIS A 184 5.72 -5.53 20.22
CA HIS A 184 6.37 -5.04 19.01
C HIS A 184 5.63 -5.50 17.75
N PRO A 185 5.44 -4.66 16.73
CA PRO A 185 5.54 -3.20 16.81
C PRO A 185 4.50 -2.64 17.80
N PHE A 186 4.75 -1.44 18.33
CA PHE A 186 3.81 -0.78 19.22
C PHE A 186 2.46 -0.54 18.50
N MET A 187 1.38 -1.10 19.04
CA MET A 187 0.03 -0.97 18.48
C MET A 187 -0.80 0.02 19.29
N THR A 188 -1.18 1.14 18.66
CA THR A 188 -2.06 2.16 19.27
C THR A 188 -3.55 1.85 19.13
N ARG A 189 -3.91 0.90 18.25
CA ARG A 189 -5.29 0.54 17.91
C ARG A 189 -5.51 -0.95 18.02
N ALA A 190 -6.36 -1.36 18.95
CA ALA A 190 -6.68 -2.77 19.19
C ALA A 190 -7.55 -3.41 18.09
N ASP A 191 -8.16 -2.61 17.23
CA ASP A 191 -9.00 -3.09 16.12
C ASP A 191 -8.20 -3.48 14.86
N LEU A 192 -6.90 -3.22 14.84
CA LEU A 192 -6.02 -3.53 13.71
C LEU A 192 -5.32 -4.88 13.91
N VAL A 193 -5.09 -5.60 12.80
CA VAL A 193 -4.29 -6.83 12.80
C VAL A 193 -2.81 -6.51 12.56
N SER A 194 -2.51 -5.58 11.66
CA SER A 194 -1.18 -5.00 11.50
C SER A 194 -1.23 -3.49 11.61
N VAL A 195 -0.16 -2.90 12.15
CA VAL A 195 0.12 -1.45 12.08
C VAL A 195 1.17 -1.10 11.01
N MET A 196 1.88 -2.09 10.49
CA MET A 196 2.86 -1.92 9.43
C MET A 196 2.26 -2.31 8.07
N PRO A 197 2.71 -1.68 6.97
CA PRO A 197 2.30 -2.07 5.62
C PRO A 197 2.60 -3.53 5.33
N TYR A 198 1.72 -4.15 4.54
CA TYR A 198 1.94 -5.49 4.05
C TYR A 198 2.86 -5.48 2.82
N SER A 199 3.77 -6.44 2.75
CA SER A 199 4.61 -6.73 1.58
C SER A 199 4.26 -8.09 1.02
N LEU A 200 4.38 -8.27 -0.30
CA LEU A 200 4.19 -9.58 -0.92
C LEU A 200 5.23 -10.54 -0.34
N ASP A 201 4.80 -11.67 0.21
CA ASP A 201 5.77 -12.67 0.63
C ASP A 201 6.36 -13.31 -0.62
N ARG A 202 7.63 -13.00 -0.88
CA ARG A 202 8.39 -13.52 -2.02
C ARG A 202 9.33 -14.62 -1.60
N SER A 203 9.09 -15.28 -0.47
CA SER A 203 9.83 -16.42 0.06
C SER A 203 9.88 -17.65 -0.88
N ARG A 204 9.88 -17.47 -2.21
CA ARG A 204 10.49 -18.32 -3.25
C ARG A 204 10.47 -17.76 -4.69
N LEU A 205 10.29 -16.45 -4.93
CA LEU A 205 10.36 -15.91 -6.30
C LEU A 205 11.80 -15.80 -6.87
N ALA A 206 12.82 -16.28 -6.13
CA ALA A 206 14.23 -16.25 -6.50
C ALA A 206 14.88 -17.66 -6.55
N ALA A 207 14.12 -18.68 -6.94
CA ALA A 207 14.67 -19.99 -7.33
C ALA A 207 14.61 -20.23 -8.85
N SER A 208 14.63 -19.14 -9.63
CA SER A 208 14.80 -19.20 -11.08
C SER A 208 15.60 -17.99 -11.56
N ALA A 209 16.86 -17.96 -11.18
CA ALA A 209 17.91 -17.27 -11.92
C ALA A 209 19.19 -18.11 -11.75
N ASP A 210 19.12 -19.36 -12.21
CA ASP A 210 20.31 -20.16 -12.46
C ASP A 210 21.02 -19.57 -13.68
N GLU A 211 22.27 -19.14 -13.49
CA GLU A 211 23.31 -19.42 -14.48
C GLU A 211 24.42 -20.22 -13.79
N GLU A 212 24.59 -21.45 -14.29
CA GLU A 212 25.81 -22.25 -14.33
C GLU A 212 26.40 -22.81 -13.02
N THR A 213 25.95 -24.00 -12.62
CA THR A 213 26.65 -25.29 -12.87
C THR A 213 26.12 -26.41 -11.96
N GLY A 214 25.81 -27.58 -12.55
CA GLY A 214 25.83 -28.86 -11.82
C GLY A 214 24.50 -29.59 -11.71
N LEU A 215 24.35 -30.60 -12.57
CA LEU A 215 23.35 -31.68 -12.54
C LEU A 215 22.97 -32.17 -11.13
N GLY A 216 21.67 -32.21 -10.85
CA GLY A 216 21.07 -32.95 -9.75
C GLY A 216 19.55 -32.81 -9.78
N ASP A 217 18.85 -33.89 -10.17
CA ASP A 217 17.40 -34.01 -10.04
C ASP A 217 16.93 -33.61 -8.63
N ALA A 218 16.21 -32.50 -8.55
CA ALA A 218 15.33 -32.18 -7.44
C ALA A 218 14.06 -31.59 -8.04
N ALA A 219 12.97 -32.35 -7.93
CA ALA A 219 11.64 -31.88 -8.20
C ALA A 219 11.44 -30.49 -7.57
N ILE A 220 11.13 -29.51 -8.40
CA ILE A 220 10.85 -28.13 -8.00
C ILE A 220 9.65 -28.19 -7.07
N ASP A 221 9.92 -28.16 -5.78
CA ASP A 221 8.89 -28.32 -4.77
C ASP A 221 8.04 -27.04 -4.70
N ALA A 222 6.74 -27.29 -4.68
CA ALA A 222 5.67 -26.36 -4.92
C ALA A 222 5.67 -25.16 -3.97
N GLN A 223 4.96 -24.10 -4.41
CA GLN A 223 4.42 -22.99 -3.62
C GLN A 223 4.49 -23.22 -2.10
N SER A 224 5.57 -22.75 -1.47
CA SER A 224 5.75 -22.89 -0.03
C SER A 224 4.93 -21.81 0.66
N ASN A 225 3.93 -22.22 1.45
CA ASN A 225 3.19 -21.33 2.34
C ASN A 225 3.99 -20.98 3.61
N VAL A 226 5.28 -21.32 3.68
CA VAL A 226 6.14 -21.04 4.83
C VAL A 226 6.59 -19.58 4.80
N ILE A 227 6.32 -18.87 5.88
CA ILE A 227 6.72 -17.49 6.12
C ILE A 227 7.93 -17.51 7.05
N ARG A 228 9.00 -16.78 6.68
CA ARG A 228 10.15 -16.51 7.56
C ARG A 228 10.46 -15.02 7.53
N ILE A 229 10.29 -14.36 8.68
CA ILE A 229 10.50 -12.90 8.80
C ILE A 229 11.47 -12.63 9.93
N GLU A 230 12.48 -11.80 9.64
CA GLU A 230 13.38 -11.24 10.63
C GLU A 230 12.93 -9.81 10.99
N THR A 231 12.89 -9.49 12.28
CA THR A 231 12.57 -8.14 12.77
C THR A 231 13.44 -7.78 13.96
N THR A 232 13.74 -6.49 14.11
CA THR A 232 14.47 -5.97 15.27
C THR A 232 13.50 -5.33 16.25
N VAL A 233 13.56 -5.76 17.51
CA VAL A 233 12.84 -5.19 18.64
C VAL A 233 13.80 -4.27 19.40
N GLN A 234 13.37 -3.04 19.71
CA GLN A 234 14.18 -2.01 20.38
C GLN A 234 14.26 -2.21 21.90
N ASP A 235 14.25 -3.46 22.35
CA ASP A 235 14.29 -3.87 23.74
C ASP A 235 15.00 -5.23 23.83
N VAL A 236 15.58 -5.54 24.99
CA VAL A 236 16.15 -6.87 25.26
C VAL A 236 15.03 -7.78 25.74
N ILE A 237 14.60 -8.69 24.87
CA ILE A 237 13.55 -9.68 25.19
C ILE A 237 14.10 -10.74 26.14
N ALA A 238 13.43 -10.93 27.29
CA ALA A 238 13.70 -12.01 28.22
C ALA A 238 12.84 -13.26 27.93
N ALA A 239 11.57 -13.06 27.56
CA ALA A 239 10.66 -14.15 27.22
C ALA A 239 9.61 -13.69 26.20
N VAL A 240 9.25 -14.58 25.26
CA VAL A 240 8.15 -14.33 24.32
C VAL A 240 6.86 -14.91 24.89
N LEU A 241 5.78 -14.14 24.83
CA LEU A 241 4.48 -14.49 25.38
C LEU A 241 3.57 -15.11 24.31
N GLU A 242 2.58 -15.85 24.79
CA GLU A 242 1.46 -16.30 23.96
C GLU A 242 0.69 -15.10 23.37
N GLY A 243 0.08 -15.31 22.21
CA GLY A 243 -0.62 -14.25 21.47
C GLY A 243 0.28 -13.43 20.55
N SER A 244 1.53 -13.82 20.35
CA SER A 244 2.36 -13.38 19.22
C SER A 244 1.83 -13.98 17.90
N TYR A 245 1.84 -13.23 16.81
CA TYR A 245 1.30 -13.66 15.51
C TYR A 245 1.97 -12.97 14.32
N VAL A 246 1.87 -13.59 13.15
CA VAL A 246 2.23 -13.00 11.86
C VAL A 246 0.95 -12.52 11.16
N PRO A 247 0.80 -11.22 10.87
CA PRO A 247 -0.30 -10.72 10.07
C PRO A 247 -0.14 -11.19 8.62
N VAL A 248 -1.15 -11.87 8.09
CA VAL A 248 -1.24 -12.27 6.69
C VAL A 248 -2.44 -11.58 6.04
N LEU A 249 -2.30 -11.07 4.83
CA LEU A 249 -3.36 -10.44 4.06
C LEU A 249 -3.60 -11.25 2.79
N VAL A 250 -4.87 -11.60 2.57
CA VAL A 250 -5.37 -12.18 1.32
C VAL A 250 -6.30 -11.18 0.66
N MET A 251 -6.14 -11.00 -0.65
CA MET A 251 -7.02 -10.15 -1.45
C MET A 251 -7.71 -10.99 -2.51
N ASN A 252 -9.04 -11.03 -2.45
CA ASN A 252 -9.86 -11.77 -3.39
C ASN A 252 -10.85 -10.83 -4.08
N HIS A 253 -11.38 -11.27 -5.22
CA HIS A 253 -12.46 -10.56 -5.88
C HIS A 253 -13.45 -11.50 -6.54
N THR A 254 -14.68 -11.02 -6.68
CA THR A 254 -15.72 -11.65 -7.49
C THR A 254 -16.30 -10.63 -8.44
N VAL A 255 -16.73 -11.09 -9.61
CA VAL A 255 -17.39 -10.27 -10.63
C VAL A 255 -18.74 -10.90 -10.92
N ARG A 256 -19.80 -10.10 -10.83
CA ARG A 256 -21.16 -10.55 -11.07
C ARG A 256 -21.87 -9.58 -12.02
N ALA A 257 -22.52 -10.13 -13.03
CA ALA A 257 -23.43 -9.37 -13.87
C ALA A 257 -24.74 -9.08 -13.10
N VAL A 258 -25.22 -7.84 -13.17
CA VAL A 258 -26.43 -7.37 -12.50
C VAL A 258 -27.48 -7.07 -13.55
N ALA A 259 -28.70 -7.59 -13.35
CA ALA A 259 -29.85 -7.23 -14.18
C ALA A 259 -30.42 -5.90 -13.71
N ARG A 260 -30.87 -5.06 -14.64
CA ARG A 260 -31.55 -3.80 -14.34
C ARG A 260 -32.91 -4.03 -13.71
#